data_AF-A0A227J5N6-F1
#
_entry.id   AF-A0A227J5N6-F1
#
_cell.length_a   1.000
_cell.length_b   1.000
_cell.length_c   1.000
_cell.angle_alpha   90.00
_cell.angle_beta   90.00
_cell.angle_gamma   90.00
#
_symmetry.space_group_name_H-M   'P 1'
#
loop_
_entity.id
_entity.type
_entity.pdbx_description
1 polymer ?
#
loop_
_entity_poly.entity_id
_entity_poly.type
_entity_poly.pdbx_seq_one_letter_code
_entity_poly.pdbx_strand_id
1 'polypeptide(L)'
;PWISGKAEVYAIVTGVNPSRDEPTIDLVELPYLDYDNQDYYPNQIIIHWSRYRWGAADIVLMEQDDGTDYKQLAKLLVQVAEEVLKAIPDPQVQAYAVIPQITNKIIDAI
;
A
#
# COMPACT_ATOMS: atom_id res chain seq x y z
N PRO A 1 -22.60 -3.51 22.20
CA PRO A 1 -21.76 -2.36 22.62
C PRO A 1 -20.59 -2.23 21.66
N TRP A 2 -20.75 -1.40 20.62
CA TRP A 2 -19.66 -1.08 19.72
C TRP A 2 -18.71 -0.21 20.53
N ILE A 3 -17.58 -0.77 20.94
CA ILE A 3 -16.56 0.05 21.59
C ILE A 3 -15.98 0.91 20.48
N SER A 4 -16.44 2.15 20.42
CA SER A 4 -15.88 3.26 19.65
C SER A 4 -14.49 3.58 20.21
N GLY A 5 -13.53 2.69 19.95
CA GLY A 5 -12.11 2.94 20.14
C GLY A 5 -11.59 3.91 19.09
N LYS A 6 -10.35 4.37 19.26
CA LYS A 6 -9.65 5.09 18.19
C LYS A 6 -9.44 4.14 17.02
N ALA A 7 -9.68 4.62 15.80
CA ALA A 7 -9.32 3.86 14.60
C ALA A 7 -7.79 3.78 14.46
N GLU A 8 -7.30 2.64 13.99
CA GLU A 8 -5.90 2.39 13.72
C GLU A 8 -5.69 2.34 12.21
N VAL A 9 -5.64 3.52 11.58
CA VAL A 9 -5.60 3.64 10.12
C VAL A 9 -4.16 3.61 9.60
N TYR A 10 -3.94 2.90 8.49
CA TYR A 10 -2.70 2.93 7.73
C TYR A 10 -2.95 2.95 6.23
N ALA A 11 -1.97 3.40 5.47
CA ALA A 11 -1.96 3.35 4.01
C ALA A 11 -0.98 2.28 3.51
N ILE A 12 -1.40 1.52 2.51
CA ILE A 12 -0.54 0.69 1.67
C ILE A 12 -0.31 1.45 0.37
N VAL A 13 0.94 1.85 0.12
CA VAL A 13 1.33 2.58 -1.08
C VAL A 13 2.15 1.67 -1.99
N THR A 14 1.61 1.31 -3.15
CA THR A 14 2.20 0.32 -4.06
C THR A 14 2.70 0.95 -5.36
N GLY A 15 3.74 0.37 -5.94
CA GLY A 15 4.22 0.72 -7.27
C GLY A 15 5.42 -0.13 -7.68
N VAL A 16 6.23 0.39 -8.60
CA VAL A 16 7.40 -0.32 -9.14
C VAL A 16 8.67 0.47 -8.80
N ASN A 17 9.75 -0.23 -8.47
CA ASN A 17 11.04 0.41 -8.16
C ASN A 17 11.60 1.17 -9.38
N PRO A 18 12.13 2.38 -9.21
CA PRO A 18 12.63 3.19 -10.33
C PRO A 18 13.86 2.58 -11.01
N SER A 19 14.65 1.78 -10.29
CA SER A 19 15.95 1.27 -10.73
C SER A 19 15.96 -0.25 -11.00
N ARG A 20 14.93 -0.97 -10.57
CA ARG A 20 14.81 -2.43 -10.72
C ARG A 20 13.39 -2.82 -11.06
N ASP A 21 13.21 -3.96 -11.71
CA ASP A 21 11.89 -4.54 -11.94
C ASP A 21 11.47 -5.33 -10.69
N GLU A 22 11.28 -4.59 -9.59
CA GLU A 22 10.83 -5.10 -8.30
C GLU A 22 9.64 -4.24 -7.82
N PRO A 23 8.64 -4.81 -7.15
CA PRO A 23 7.57 -4.02 -6.54
C PRO A 23 8.13 -3.14 -5.42
N THR A 24 7.51 -1.98 -5.20
CA THR A 24 7.77 -1.12 -4.05
C THR A 24 6.49 -0.96 -3.26
N ILE A 25 6.56 -1.22 -1.96
CA ILE A 25 5.43 -1.15 -1.03
C ILE A 25 5.87 -0.35 0.19
N ASP A 26 5.14 0.72 0.48
CA ASP A 26 5.30 1.50 1.71
C ASP A 26 4.05 1.36 2.58
N LEU A 27 4.26 0.99 3.84
CA LEU A 27 3.23 1.05 4.88
C LEU A 27 3.39 2.37 5.61
N VAL A 28 2.34 3.19 5.62
CA VAL A 28 2.33 4.50 6.25
C VAL A 28 1.27 4.49 7.33
N GLU A 29 1.67 4.46 8.59
CA GLU A 29 0.76 4.61 9.71
C GLU A 29 0.19 6.03 9.75
N LEU A 30 -1.12 6.15 9.99
CA LEU A 30 -1.86 7.41 10.07
C LEU A 30 -2.50 7.53 11.46
N PRO A 31 -1.72 7.53 12.55
CA PRO A 31 -2.19 7.35 13.94
C PRO A 31 -3.00 8.53 14.49
N TYR A 32 -3.24 9.55 13.67
CA TYR A 32 -4.11 10.67 14.01
C TYR A 32 -5.52 10.49 13.48
N LEU A 33 -5.77 9.59 12.52
CA LEU A 33 -7.12 9.33 11.97
C LEU A 33 -7.91 8.47 12.95
N ASP A 34 -8.31 9.08 14.07
CA ASP A 34 -8.89 8.37 15.22
C ASP A 34 -10.42 8.31 15.21
N TYR A 35 -11.09 9.34 14.68
CA TYR A 35 -12.52 9.57 14.89
C TYR A 35 -13.26 9.96 13.61
N ASP A 36 -14.53 9.57 13.53
CA ASP A 36 -15.44 9.97 12.46
C ASP A 36 -15.78 11.47 12.54
N ASN A 37 -16.16 12.06 11.39
CA ASN A 37 -16.58 13.47 11.29
C ASN A 37 -15.54 14.51 11.79
N GLN A 38 -14.25 14.14 11.83
CA GLN A 38 -13.16 15.02 12.21
C GLN A 38 -12.22 15.24 11.02
N ASP A 39 -11.92 16.51 10.72
CA ASP A 39 -10.89 16.86 9.75
C ASP A 39 -9.51 16.88 10.40
N TYR A 40 -8.53 16.29 9.72
CA TYR A 40 -7.14 16.22 10.17
C TYR A 40 -6.24 16.91 9.14
N TYR A 41 -5.25 17.66 9.63
CA TYR A 41 -4.27 18.36 8.78
C TYR A 41 -2.84 17.93 9.12
N PRO A 42 -2.52 16.64 8.95
CA PRO A 42 -1.19 16.12 9.20
C PRO A 42 -0.25 16.63 8.09
N ASN A 43 0.90 17.20 8.46
CA ASN A 43 1.98 17.46 7.50
C ASN A 43 2.79 16.20 7.19
N GLN A 44 2.14 15.03 7.17
CA GLN A 44 2.77 13.73 6.93
C GLN A 44 2.93 13.50 5.43
N ILE A 45 4.11 13.04 5.03
CA ILE A 45 4.36 12.59 3.66
C ILE A 45 3.83 11.17 3.53
N ILE A 46 2.87 10.96 2.62
CA ILE A 46 2.34 9.62 2.30
C ILE A 46 3.10 8.98 1.13
N ILE A 47 3.54 9.79 0.15
CA ILE A 47 4.28 9.29 -1.02
C ILE A 47 5.63 10.01 -1.12
N HIS A 48 6.71 9.24 -1.15
CA HIS A 48 8.02 9.73 -1.57
C HIS A 48 8.27 9.33 -3.04
N TRP A 49 7.94 10.23 -3.97
CA TRP A 49 7.89 9.94 -5.42
C TRP A 49 9.17 9.34 -6.01
N SER A 50 10.35 9.64 -5.45
CA SER A 50 11.60 9.08 -5.94
C SER A 50 11.72 7.57 -5.74
N ARG A 51 10.80 6.95 -4.99
CA ARG A 51 10.73 5.50 -4.76
C ARG A 51 9.88 4.76 -5.80
N TYR A 52 9.17 5.49 -6.66
CA TYR A 52 8.21 4.92 -7.59
C TYR A 52 8.55 5.28 -9.04
N ARG A 53 8.70 4.25 -9.87
CA ARG A 53 8.87 4.39 -11.31
C ARG A 53 7.66 5.10 -11.92
N TRP A 54 7.91 5.85 -12.99
CA TRP A 54 6.90 6.59 -13.74
C TRP A 54 6.14 7.67 -12.96
N GLY A 55 6.55 7.96 -11.71
CA GLY A 55 5.83 8.89 -10.85
C GLY A 55 4.40 8.44 -10.56
N ALA A 56 4.16 7.13 -10.53
CA ALA A 56 2.84 6.54 -10.32
C ALA A 56 2.86 5.56 -9.14
N ALA A 57 1.80 5.62 -8.33
CA ALA A 57 1.58 4.74 -7.20
C ALA A 57 0.07 4.63 -6.93
N ASP A 58 -0.37 3.50 -6.40
CA ASP A 58 -1.70 3.36 -5.82
C ASP A 58 -1.61 3.52 -4.30
N ILE A 59 -2.68 4.04 -3.70
CA ILE A 59 -2.86 4.08 -2.24
C ILE A 59 -4.13 3.33 -1.88
N VAL A 60 -4.01 2.41 -0.93
CA VAL A 60 -5.15 1.78 -0.25
C VAL A 60 -5.12 2.20 1.23
N LEU A 61 -6.21 2.76 1.72
CA LEU A 61 -6.39 3.04 3.15
C LEU A 61 -7.08 1.87 3.81
N MET A 62 -6.53 1.44 4.95
CA MET A 62 -6.98 0.29 5.72
C MET A 62 -7.16 0.70 7.17
N GLU A 63 -8.20 0.18 7.82
CA GLU A 63 -8.31 0.20 9.28
C GLU A 63 -7.78 -1.14 9.80
N GLN A 64 -6.99 -1.08 10.87
CA GLN A 64 -6.55 -2.27 11.58
C GLN A 64 -7.70 -2.82 12.42
N ASP A 65 -7.99 -4.11 12.24
CA ASP A 65 -8.76 -4.89 13.20
C ASP A 65 -7.82 -5.52 14.23
N ASP A 66 -8.33 -5.78 15.43
CA ASP A 66 -7.50 -6.21 16.56
C ASP A 66 -6.70 -7.50 16.24
N GLY A 67 -5.37 -7.44 16.39
CA GLY A 67 -4.48 -8.62 16.28
C GLY A 67 -3.72 -8.83 14.95
N THR A 68 -3.71 -7.87 14.03
CA THR A 68 -2.92 -7.98 12.79
C THR A 68 -1.39 -7.98 13.04
N ASP A 69 -0.67 -9.02 12.58
CA ASP A 69 0.81 -9.03 12.56
C ASP A 69 1.33 -8.31 11.31
N TYR A 70 1.70 -7.03 11.47
CA TYR A 70 2.26 -6.19 10.41
C TYR A 70 3.50 -6.74 9.73
N LYS A 71 4.32 -7.51 10.45
CA LYS A 71 5.53 -8.10 9.88
C LYS A 71 5.16 -9.26 8.95
N GLN A 72 4.12 -10.01 9.29
CA GLN A 72 3.58 -11.06 8.42
C GLN A 72 2.84 -10.46 7.23
N LEU A 73 2.01 -9.44 7.46
CA LEU A 73 1.32 -8.71 6.40
C LEU A 73 2.31 -8.13 5.40
N ALA A 74 3.32 -7.38 5.84
CA ALA A 74 4.33 -6.80 4.96
C ALA A 74 5.05 -7.85 4.09
N LYS A 75 5.35 -9.03 4.65
CA LYS A 75 5.94 -10.14 3.89
C LYS A 75 5.00 -10.69 2.83
N LEU A 76 3.72 -10.89 3.18
CA LEU A 76 2.69 -11.35 2.26
C LEU A 76 2.51 -10.36 1.10
N LEU A 77 2.42 -9.07 1.41
CA LEU A 77 2.25 -8.01 0.42
C LEU A 77 3.41 -7.99 -0.59
N VAL A 78 4.67 -8.07 -0.11
CA VAL A 78 5.85 -8.11 -0.99
C VAL A 78 5.84 -9.36 -1.85
N GLN A 79 5.58 -10.53 -1.27
CA GLN A 79 5.54 -11.79 -2.01
C GLN A 79 4.51 -11.75 -3.15
N VAL A 80 3.28 -11.32 -2.84
CA VAL A 80 2.20 -11.23 -3.82
C VAL A 80 2.55 -10.25 -4.95
N ALA A 81 3.11 -9.08 -4.60
CA ALA A 81 3.51 -8.10 -5.60
C ALA A 81 4.64 -8.60 -6.52
N GLU A 82 5.57 -9.39 -5.99
CA GLU A 82 6.61 -10.02 -6.81
C GLU A 82 6.04 -11.05 -7.79
N GLU A 83 5.06 -11.85 -7.36
CA GLU A 83 4.39 -12.84 -8.21
C GLU A 83 3.69 -12.17 -9.39
N VAL A 84 3.00 -11.05 -9.14
CA VAL A 84 2.37 -10.24 -10.21
C VAL A 84 3.42 -9.74 -11.18
N LEU A 85 4.50 -9.13 -10.69
CA LEU A 85 5.51 -8.52 -11.55
C LEU A 85 6.24 -9.57 -12.42
N LYS A 86 6.50 -10.76 -11.88
CA LYS A 86 7.09 -11.89 -12.62
C LYS A 86 6.16 -12.44 -13.71
N ALA A 87 4.85 -12.31 -13.55
CA ALA A 87 3.87 -12.77 -14.53
C ALA A 87 3.71 -11.81 -15.72
N ILE A 88 4.33 -10.62 -15.69
CA ILE A 88 4.24 -9.61 -16.74
C ILE A 88 5.43 -9.78 -17.71
N PRO A 89 5.19 -10.05 -19.00
CA PRO A 89 6.26 -10.33 -19.98
C PRO A 89 7.25 -9.18 -20.20
N ASP A 90 6.75 -7.93 -20.17
CA ASP A 90 7.56 -6.71 -20.19
C ASP A 90 6.83 -5.59 -19.42
N PRO A 91 7.27 -5.27 -18.19
CA PRO A 91 6.68 -4.22 -17.38
C PRO A 91 6.77 -2.83 -18.04
N GLN A 92 7.70 -2.60 -18.97
CA GLN A 92 7.84 -1.30 -19.63
C GLN A 92 6.75 -1.05 -20.68
N VAL A 93 6.24 -2.11 -21.32
CA VAL A 93 5.18 -2.01 -22.33
C VAL A 93 3.80 -1.83 -21.69
N GLN A 94 3.61 -2.31 -20.46
CA GLN A 94 2.36 -2.19 -19.70
C GLN A 94 2.49 -1.29 -18.46
N ALA A 95 3.48 -0.38 -18.45
CA ALA A 95 3.95 0.40 -17.31
C ALA A 95 2.88 0.74 -16.24
N TYR A 96 1.88 1.55 -16.60
CA TYR A 96 0.87 1.99 -15.64
C TYR A 96 -0.15 0.90 -15.25
N ALA A 97 -0.35 -0.13 -16.07
CA ALA A 97 -1.30 -1.20 -15.80
C ALA A 97 -0.76 -2.23 -14.78
N VAL A 98 0.56 -2.27 -14.57
CA VAL A 98 1.20 -3.16 -13.58
C VAL A 98 0.82 -2.76 -12.15
N ILE A 99 0.77 -1.46 -11.87
CA ILE A 99 0.49 -0.92 -10.52
C ILE A 99 -0.88 -1.39 -10.01
N PRO A 100 -2.01 -1.20 -10.73
CA PRO A 100 -3.30 -1.70 -10.27
C PRO A 100 -3.39 -3.22 -10.23
N GLN A 101 -2.62 -3.96 -11.03
CA GLN A 101 -2.56 -5.43 -10.91
C GLN A 101 -1.90 -5.87 -9.60
N ILE A 102 -0.81 -5.21 -9.20
CA ILE A 102 -0.16 -5.43 -7.90
C ILE A 102 -1.15 -5.13 -6.77
N THR A 103 -1.80 -3.96 -6.83
CA THR A 103 -2.77 -3.52 -5.82
C THR A 103 -3.94 -4.49 -5.68
N ASN A 104 -4.56 -4.90 -6.79
CA ASN A 104 -5.70 -5.83 -6.75
C ASN A 104 -5.32 -7.18 -6.15
N LYS A 105 -4.12 -7.69 -6.45
CA LYS A 105 -3.66 -8.96 -5.85
C LYS A 105 -3.32 -8.85 -4.37
N ILE A 106 -2.82 -7.71 -3.94
CA ILE A 106 -2.68 -7.40 -2.52
C ILE A 106 -4.05 -7.42 -1.83
N ILE A 107 -5.06 -6.76 -2.41
CA ILE A 107 -6.42 -6.72 -1.85
C ILE A 107 -7.04 -8.13 -1.78
N ASP A 108 -6.82 -8.97 -2.80
CA ASP A 108 -7.30 -10.36 -2.80
C ASP A 108 -6.69 -11.22 -1.67
N ALA A 109 -5.55 -10.80 -1.10
CA ALA A 109 -4.75 -11.59 -0.15
C ALA A 109 -4.97 -11.21 1.32
N ILE A 110 -5.73 -10.15 1.61
CA ILE A 110 -5.99 -9.61 2.95
C ILE A 110 -7.47 -9.77 3.31
#